data_AF-A0A497SG63-F1
#
_entry.id   AF-A0A497SG63-F1
#
_cell.length_a   1.000
_cell.length_b   1.000
_cell.length_c   1.000
_cell.angle_alpha   90.00
_cell.angle_beta   90.00
_cell.angle_gamma   90.00
#
_symmetry.space_group_name_H-M   'P 1'
#
loop_
_entity.id
_entity.type
_entity.pdbx_description
1 polymer ?
#
loop_
_entity_poly.entity_id
_entity_poly.type
_entity_poly.pdbx_seq_one_letter_code
_entity_poly.pdbx_strand_id
1 'polypeptide(L)'
;MRASQYIIKNIYAILDRLDEIEREHDIDESERCKIKDVLEKFSCRYLEDDELQSICDEFMRYLENRDKDLVDRITKDLEELVYIRRLETLIVELRFKGTSGHMVDYT
;
A
#
# COMPACT_ATOMS: atom_id res chain seq x y z
N MET A 1 -8.60 9.39 -16.72
CA MET A 1 -7.16 9.31 -16.34
C MET A 1 -6.96 8.00 -15.58
N ARG A 2 -5.87 7.23 -15.74
CA ARG A 2 -5.70 6.01 -14.91
C ARG A 2 -5.44 6.41 -13.45
N ALA A 3 -6.13 5.80 -12.50
CA ALA A 3 -5.94 6.05 -11.07
C ALA A 3 -4.51 5.78 -10.65
N SER A 4 -3.85 4.82 -11.30
CA SER A 4 -2.44 4.56 -11.07
C SER A 4 -1.55 5.76 -11.37
N GLN A 5 -1.81 6.48 -12.45
CA GLN A 5 -1.09 7.71 -12.76
C GLN A 5 -1.44 8.85 -11.79
N TYR A 6 -2.68 8.92 -11.31
CA TYR A 6 -3.10 9.96 -10.37
C TYR A 6 -2.49 9.76 -8.97
N ILE A 7 -2.56 8.54 -8.43
CA ILE A 7 -2.03 8.20 -7.11
C ILE A 7 -0.51 8.32 -7.10
N ILE A 8 0.16 7.81 -8.13
CA ILE A 8 1.63 7.94 -8.26
C ILE A 8 2.03 9.41 -8.38
N LYS A 9 1.31 10.20 -9.18
CA LYS A 9 1.57 11.64 -9.28
C LYS A 9 1.39 12.38 -7.95
N ASN A 10 0.40 12.00 -7.14
CA ASN A 10 0.21 12.58 -5.81
C ASN A 10 1.30 12.15 -4.83
N ILE A 11 1.73 10.89 -4.85
CA ILE A 11 2.85 10.42 -4.02
C ILE A 11 4.12 11.20 -4.37
N TYR A 12 4.43 11.37 -5.66
CA TYR A 12 5.57 12.19 -6.08
C TYR A 12 5.41 13.66 -5.71
N ALA A 13 4.21 14.24 -5.83
CA ALA A 13 3.98 15.61 -5.40
C ALA A 13 4.16 15.81 -3.89
N ILE A 14 3.85 14.79 -3.06
CA ILE A 14 4.12 14.81 -1.61
C ILE A 14 5.62 14.70 -1.35
N LEU A 15 6.32 13.83 -2.08
CA LEU A 15 7.78 13.69 -1.98
C LEU A 15 8.52 14.98 -2.40
N ASP A 16 8.07 15.64 -3.47
CA ASP A 16 8.65 16.91 -3.95
C ASP A 16 8.44 18.06 -2.96
N ARG A 17 7.40 17.97 -2.12
CA ARG A 17 7.07 18.96 -1.09
C ARG A 17 7.54 18.56 0.30
N LEU A 18 8.25 17.43 0.43
CA LEU A 18 8.63 16.88 1.73
C LEU A 18 9.48 17.87 2.54
N ASP A 19 10.33 18.66 1.87
CA ASP A 19 11.17 19.70 2.49
C ASP A 19 10.37 20.93 2.97
N GLU A 20 9.20 21.19 2.39
CA GLU A 20 8.26 22.22 2.89
C GLU A 20 7.49 21.69 4.09
N ILE A 21 7.00 20.44 4.02
CA ILE A 21 6.29 19.76 5.11
C ILE A 21 7.21 19.62 6.34
N GLU A 22 8.48 19.29 6.13
CA GLU A 22 9.51 19.22 7.18
C GLU A 22 9.60 20.53 7.96
N ARG A 23 9.64 21.66 7.23
CA ARG A 23 9.74 23.01 7.81
C ARG A 23 8.46 23.48 8.47
N GLU A 24 7.29 23.11 7.94
CA GLU A 24 5.99 23.51 8.49
C GLU A 24 5.59 22.71 9.74
N HIS A 25 6.07 21.48 9.86
CA HIS A 25 5.65 20.54 10.91
C HIS A 25 6.75 20.15 11.91
N ASP A 26 7.95 20.77 11.82
CA ASP A 26 9.10 20.51 12.72
C ASP A 26 9.48 19.01 12.76
N ILE A 27 9.47 18.39 11.58
CA ILE A 27 9.77 16.95 11.42
C ILE A 27 11.29 16.77 11.45
N ASP A 28 11.79 15.84 12.26
CA ASP A 28 13.22 15.55 12.28
C ASP A 28 13.68 14.72 11.07
N GLU A 29 14.98 14.77 10.77
CA GLU A 29 15.56 14.06 9.62
C GLU A 29 15.30 12.54 9.65
N SER A 30 15.16 11.93 10.84
CA SER A 30 14.84 10.50 10.96
C SER A 30 13.38 10.20 10.63
N GLU A 31 12.45 11.07 11.04
CA GLU A 31 11.04 10.99 10.69
C GLU A 31 10.83 11.25 9.20
N ARG A 32 11.52 12.25 8.63
CA ARG A 32 11.55 12.51 7.19
C ARG A 32 12.02 11.30 6.39
N CYS A 33 13.12 10.67 6.80
CA CYS A 33 13.63 9.45 6.17
C CYS A 33 12.59 8.33 6.20
N LYS A 34 11.91 8.13 7.34
CA LYS A 34 10.83 7.13 7.45
C LYS A 34 9.66 7.44 6.54
N ILE A 35 9.21 8.69 6.46
CA ILE A 35 8.11 9.11 5.59
C ILE A 35 8.47 8.86 4.13
N LYS A 36 9.68 9.24 3.71
CA LYS A 36 10.19 9.01 2.36
C LYS A 36 10.23 7.52 2.02
N ASP A 37 10.84 6.70 2.88
CA ASP A 37 10.91 5.24 2.72
C ASP A 37 9.52 4.61 2.58
N VAL A 38 8.57 5.07 3.39
CA VAL A 38 7.19 4.57 3.37
C VAL A 38 6.50 4.95 2.06
N LEU A 39 6.61 6.21 1.63
CA LEU A 39 6.02 6.69 0.38
C LEU A 39 6.61 6.00 -0.85
N GLU A 40 7.93 5.80 -0.89
CA GLU A 40 8.62 5.07 -1.97
C GLU A 40 8.17 3.60 -2.01
N LYS A 41 8.12 2.92 -0.86
CA LYS A 41 7.60 1.54 -0.76
C LYS A 41 6.15 1.44 -1.20
N PHE A 42 5.31 2.41 -0.83
CA PHE A 42 3.92 2.46 -1.28
C PHE A 42 3.82 2.67 -2.79
N SER A 43 4.66 3.52 -3.38
CA SER A 43 4.67 3.75 -4.84
C SER A 43 5.04 2.49 -5.62
N CYS A 44 6.06 1.75 -5.17
CA CYS A 44 6.46 0.49 -5.80
C CYS A 44 5.39 -0.58 -5.64
N ARG A 45 4.85 -0.76 -4.43
CA ARG A 45 3.76 -1.73 -4.20
C ARG A 45 2.53 -1.42 -5.02
N TYR A 46 2.20 -0.16 -5.17
CA TYR A 46 1.06 0.25 -5.98
C TYR A 46 1.30 -0.05 -7.47
N LEU A 47 2.54 0.08 -7.97
CA LEU A 47 2.90 -0.28 -9.35
C LEU A 47 2.86 -1.79 -9.62
N GLU A 48 3.10 -2.62 -8.61
CA GLU A 48 3.19 -4.08 -8.74
C GLU A 48 1.88 -4.81 -8.40
N ASP A 49 0.88 -4.12 -7.84
CA ASP A 49 -0.36 -4.72 -7.35
C ASP A 49 -1.55 -4.40 -8.27
N ASP A 50 -1.79 -5.27 -9.24
CA ASP A 50 -2.83 -5.13 -10.27
C ASP A 50 -4.24 -5.04 -9.67
N GLU A 51 -4.52 -5.75 -8.57
CA GLU A 51 -5.82 -5.69 -7.87
C GLU A 51 -6.04 -4.33 -7.20
N LEU A 52 -5.02 -3.81 -6.50
CA LEU A 52 -5.09 -2.48 -5.90
C LEU A 52 -5.22 -1.38 -6.96
N GLN A 53 -4.56 -1.52 -8.10
CA GLN A 53 -4.73 -0.62 -9.24
C GLN A 53 -6.17 -0.65 -9.77
N SER A 54 -6.75 -1.83 -9.95
CA SER A 54 -8.12 -2.00 -10.44
C SER A 54 -9.14 -1.33 -9.51
N ILE A 55 -9.02 -1.55 -8.19
CA ILE A 55 -9.90 -0.93 -7.18
C ILE A 55 -9.81 0.60 -7.23
N CYS A 56 -8.59 1.13 -7.39
CA CYS A 56 -8.37 2.57 -7.48
C CYS A 56 -8.93 3.16 -8.79
N ASP A 57 -8.81 2.44 -9.91
CA ASP A 57 -9.42 2.83 -11.19
C ASP A 57 -10.95 2.89 -11.09
N GLU A 58 -11.57 1.94 -10.39
CA GLU A 58 -13.00 1.99 -10.09
C GLU A 58 -13.37 3.17 -9.18
N PHE A 59 -12.54 3.49 -8.18
CA PHE A 59 -12.76 4.66 -7.32
C PHE A 59 -12.63 5.99 -8.07
N MET A 60 -11.74 6.09 -9.05
CA MET A 60 -11.69 7.28 -9.91
C MET A 60 -12.94 7.39 -10.80
N ARG A 61 -13.45 6.26 -11.34
CA ARG A 61 -14.73 6.26 -12.07
C ARG A 61 -15.90 6.66 -11.17
N TYR A 62 -15.87 6.27 -9.89
CA TYR A 62 -16.83 6.77 -8.91
C TYR A 62 -16.75 8.29 -8.75
N LEU A 63 -15.55 8.85 -8.55
CA LEU A 63 -15.38 10.30 -8.37
C LEU A 63 -15.82 11.10 -9.60
N GLU A 64 -15.61 10.57 -10.80
CA GLU A 64 -16.04 11.19 -12.06
C GLU A 64 -17.58 11.14 -12.24
N ASN A 65 -18.24 10.05 -11.84
CA ASN A 65 -19.67 9.82 -12.12
C ASN A 65 -20.61 10.02 -10.90
N ARG A 66 -20.06 10.21 -9.70
CA ARG A 66 -20.77 10.30 -8.41
C ARG A 66 -21.77 9.16 -8.14
N ASP A 67 -21.49 7.97 -8.67
CA ASP A 67 -22.33 6.79 -8.53
C ASP A 67 -22.19 6.14 -7.15
N LYS A 68 -23.08 6.45 -6.21
CA LYS A 68 -22.97 6.00 -4.81
C LYS A 68 -22.97 4.47 -4.65
N ASP A 69 -23.56 3.72 -5.59
CA ASP A 69 -23.58 2.25 -5.54
C ASP A 69 -22.19 1.63 -5.85
N LEU A 70 -21.27 2.44 -6.37
CA LEU A 70 -19.89 2.05 -6.65
C LEU A 70 -19.01 2.14 -5.39
N VAL A 71 -19.32 3.02 -4.43
CA VAL A 71 -18.58 3.14 -3.16
C VAL A 71 -18.74 1.91 -2.30
N ASP A 72 -19.95 1.39 -2.20
CA ASP A 72 -20.23 0.22 -1.36
C ASP A 72 -19.54 -1.03 -1.91
N ARG A 73 -19.38 -1.13 -3.24
CA ARG A 73 -18.60 -2.19 -3.89
C ARG A 73 -17.11 -2.04 -3.62
N ILE A 74 -16.55 -0.86 -3.87
CA ILE A 74 -15.12 -0.59 -3.63
C ILE A 74 -14.75 -0.81 -2.15
N THR A 75 -15.64 -0.44 -1.23
CA THR A 75 -15.43 -0.65 0.21
C THR A 75 -15.33 -2.14 0.53
N LYS A 76 -16.22 -2.97 -0.02
CA LYS A 76 -16.16 -4.43 0.14
C LYS A 76 -14.89 -5.02 -0.47
N ASP A 77 -14.51 -4.59 -1.66
CA ASP A 77 -13.31 -5.10 -2.35
C ASP A 77 -12.04 -4.77 -1.56
N LEU A 78 -11.97 -3.58 -0.94
CA LEU A 78 -10.87 -3.20 -0.04
C LEU A 78 -10.84 -4.03 1.24
N GLU A 79 -12.00 -4.29 1.85
CA GLU A 79 -12.09 -5.14 3.05
C GLU A 79 -11.64 -6.57 2.75
N GLU A 80 -12.03 -7.12 1.61
CA GLU A 80 -11.62 -8.44 1.15
C GLU A 80 -10.12 -8.50 0.86
N LEU A 81 -9.56 -7.49 0.17
CA LEU A 81 -8.13 -7.42 -0.09
C LEU A 81 -7.29 -7.35 1.21
N VAL A 82 -7.77 -6.60 2.21
CA VAL A 82 -7.13 -6.58 3.55
C VAL A 82 -7.20 -7.95 4.22
N TYR A 83 -8.33 -8.64 4.10
CA TYR A 83 -8.52 -9.97 4.67
C TYR A 83 -7.60 -11.01 4.01
N ILE A 84 -7.53 -11.04 2.69
CA ILE A 84 -6.66 -11.94 1.92
C ILE A 84 -5.19 -11.71 2.31
N ARG A 85 -4.71 -10.47 2.31
CA ARG A 85 -3.32 -10.15 2.69
C ARG A 85 -2.99 -10.54 4.14
N ARG A 86 -3.96 -10.46 5.05
CA ARG A 86 -3.79 -10.97 6.43
C ARG A 86 -3.65 -12.49 6.43
N LEU A 87 -4.45 -13.21 5.67
CA LEU A 87 -4.33 -14.66 5.52
C LEU A 87 -2.99 -15.06 4.91
N GLU A 88 -2.54 -14.39 3.85
CA GLU A 88 -1.22 -14.61 3.23
C GLU A 88 -0.09 -14.41 4.24
N THR A 89 -0.16 -13.33 5.02
CA THR A 89 0.82 -13.06 6.10
C THR A 89 0.83 -14.19 7.13
N LEU A 90 -0.35 -14.63 7.59
CA LEU A 90 -0.47 -15.75 8.54
C LEU A 90 0.05 -17.07 7.94
N ILE A 91 -0.21 -17.35 6.67
CA ILE A 91 0.29 -18.54 5.97
C ILE A 91 1.82 -18.51 5.91
N VAL A 92 2.41 -17.36 5.59
CA VAL A 92 3.86 -17.16 5.59
C VAL A 92 4.43 -17.41 6.98
N GLU A 93 3.88 -16.79 8.02
CA GLU A 93 4.32 -16.98 9.41
C GLU A 93 4.20 -18.44 9.88
N LEU A 94 3.12 -19.14 9.53
CA LEU A 94 2.93 -20.56 9.84
C LEU A 94 3.94 -21.45 9.10
N ARG A 95 4.25 -21.14 7.83
CA ARG A 95 5.27 -21.84 7.05
C ARG A 95 6.66 -21.67 7.64
N PHE A 96 6.99 -20.48 8.14
CA PHE A 96 8.26 -20.20 8.84
C PHE A 96 8.32 -20.81 10.24
N LYS A 97 7.20 -20.93 10.97
CA LYS A 97 7.14 -21.65 12.26
C LYS A 97 7.24 -23.18 12.10
N GLY A 98 6.87 -23.72 10.94
CA GLY A 98 7.00 -25.15 10.62
C GLY A 98 8.41 -25.61 10.23
N THR A 99 9.38 -24.70 10.08
CA THR A 99 10.75 -25.03 9.64
C THR A 99 11.79 -25.01 10.78
N SER A 100 11.44 -24.57 11.99
CA SER A 100 12.34 -24.58 13.17
C SER A 100 12.35 -25.91 13.92
N GLY A 101 12.38 -27.03 13.20
CA GLY A 101 12.19 -28.35 13.78
C GLY A 101 12.78 -29.51 12.98
N HIS A 102 13.92 -29.33 12.30
CA HIS A 102 14.83 -30.45 12.00
C HIS A 102 16.18 -29.94 11.49
N MET A 103 17.11 -29.72 12.43
CA MET A 103 18.50 -30.08 12.22
C MET A 103 18.92 -30.88 13.46
N VAL A 104 18.67 -32.19 13.37
CA VAL A 104 19.34 -33.18 14.21
C VAL A 104 20.72 -33.38 13.60
N ASP A 105 21.72 -33.34 14.47
CA ASP A 105 23.12 -33.68 14.21
C ASP A 105 23.30 -34.95 13.39
N TYR A 106 24.16 -34.84 12.38
CA TYR A 106 25.17 -35.83 11.98
C TYR A 106 26.34 -34.96 11.44
N THR A 107 27.53 -34.90 12.01
CA THR A 107 28.36 -35.85 12.78
C THR A 107 29.41 -35.06 13.56
#